data_AF-A0A2N7QUI1-F1
#
_entry.id   AF-A0A2N7QUI1-F1
#
_cell.length_a   1.000
_cell.length_b   1.000
_cell.length_c   1.000
_cell.angle_alpha   90.00
_cell.angle_beta   90.00
_cell.angle_gamma   90.00
#
_symmetry.space_group_name_H-M   'P 1'
#
loop_
_entity.id
_entity.type
_entity.pdbx_description
1 polymer ?
#
loop_
_entity_poly.entity_id
_entity_poly.type
_entity_poly.pdbx_seq_one_letter_code
_entity_poly.pdbx_strand_id
1 'polypeptide(L)'
;MSYTQPMSHHAAPVHARLLAEQALSRAAGAPLLTGNRAELLIDAAAHYDAWLTAIRGAKERVLLENYIIRDDAIGQAFREALVECAKRGVFVAVVYDWLGCKGQSRDRFWAPLRAAGGQVRAFNPPQFGQPFGWISRDHRKLLVVDGMQGFLSGVCISEKWLGDPAKGIAPWRDTGVALLGPAVAELEHAFAESWANIGTPLSPFAAAVGDDTGNVALRVIATQPATAGMYRLDQLIAAMARKTLWLTDAYFIGVAPYVQALAAAARDGVDVRLLVPGSSDIPVVAGMSRAGYRPLLKAGIRVFEWNGSMLHAKTAVADGLWARVGSSNLNLASWLSNREIDVAVEDTGFAQQLAEQYERDLENATEIVLAPGRWRRHADHVQTSAGRPPRTRHVGGSSGRAAAGALRIANTMGAALTDRRVLGDTATGPLLTGAIVLSLLAVVAVFWPAVIGWPLAVLAAWLAMNFGARAWRLRRRFKRRAAELDDAG
;
A
#
# COMPACT_ATOMS: atom_id res chain seq x y z
N MET A 1 8.20 -21.19 -56.96
CA MET A 1 8.93 -20.28 -56.06
C MET A 1 7.89 -19.39 -55.38
N SER A 2 7.51 -19.73 -54.14
CA SER A 2 6.64 -18.89 -53.31
C SER A 2 7.51 -17.95 -52.50
N TYR A 3 7.31 -16.64 -52.68
CA TYR A 3 7.96 -15.60 -51.90
C TYR A 3 7.04 -15.23 -50.75
N THR A 4 7.43 -15.58 -49.53
CA THR A 4 6.77 -15.16 -48.28
C THR A 4 7.08 -13.70 -48.03
N GLN A 5 6.04 -12.86 -47.92
CA GLN A 5 6.17 -11.49 -47.44
C GLN A 5 6.43 -11.46 -45.92
N PRO A 6 7.25 -10.52 -45.42
CA PRO A 6 7.47 -10.35 -43.99
C PRO A 6 6.27 -9.65 -43.36
N MET A 7 5.80 -10.15 -42.22
CA MET A 7 4.73 -9.52 -41.46
C MET A 7 5.17 -8.13 -40.95
N SER A 8 4.46 -7.10 -41.37
CA SER A 8 4.60 -5.75 -40.83
C SER A 8 4.04 -5.69 -39.41
N HIS A 9 4.87 -5.33 -38.42
CA HIS A 9 4.40 -4.90 -37.10
C HIS A 9 3.57 -3.62 -37.27
N HIS A 10 2.23 -3.71 -37.18
CA HIS A 10 1.36 -2.54 -37.13
C HIS A 10 1.57 -1.81 -35.81
N ALA A 11 2.32 -0.71 -35.84
CA ALA A 11 2.28 0.29 -34.77
C ALA A 11 0.82 0.77 -34.61
N ALA A 12 0.34 0.89 -33.38
CA ALA A 12 -0.98 1.47 -33.14
C ALA A 12 -1.05 2.86 -33.79
N PRO A 13 -2.18 3.26 -34.39
CA PRO A 13 -2.34 4.60 -34.95
C PRO A 13 -1.95 5.65 -33.90
N VAL A 14 -1.18 6.68 -34.27
CA VAL A 14 -0.68 7.72 -33.35
C VAL A 14 -1.77 8.27 -32.43
N HIS A 15 -3.00 8.40 -32.95
CA HIS A 15 -4.18 8.81 -32.19
C HIS A 15 -4.56 7.84 -31.05
N ALA A 16 -4.47 6.53 -31.26
CA ALA A 16 -4.77 5.53 -30.24
C ALA A 16 -3.75 5.59 -29.08
N ARG A 17 -2.47 5.79 -29.41
CA ARG A 17 -1.41 5.96 -28.41
C ARG A 17 -1.63 7.22 -27.58
N LEU A 18 -1.94 8.35 -28.22
CA LEU A 18 -2.20 9.61 -27.54
C LEU A 18 -3.43 9.53 -26.61
N LEU A 19 -4.51 8.88 -27.06
CA LEU A 19 -5.70 8.65 -26.24
C LEU A 19 -5.41 7.76 -25.04
N ALA A 20 -4.66 6.67 -25.23
CA ALA A 20 -4.26 5.77 -24.15
C ALA A 20 -3.37 6.49 -23.12
N GLU A 21 -2.38 7.24 -23.59
CA GLU A 21 -1.49 8.02 -22.73
C GLU A 21 -2.27 9.06 -21.92
N GLN A 22 -3.22 9.78 -22.54
CA GLN A 22 -4.05 10.75 -21.86
C GLN A 22 -4.96 10.08 -20.82
N ALA A 23 -5.55 8.93 -21.14
CA ALA A 23 -6.38 8.16 -20.21
C ALA A 23 -5.57 7.68 -19.01
N LEU A 24 -4.39 7.10 -19.24
CA LEU A 24 -3.47 6.64 -18.19
C LEU A 24 -3.03 7.79 -17.28
N SER A 25 -2.60 8.92 -17.86
CA SER A 25 -2.15 10.08 -17.08
C SER A 25 -3.29 10.69 -16.24
N ARG A 26 -4.51 10.78 -16.79
CA ARG A 26 -5.68 11.26 -16.03
C ARG A 26 -6.13 10.28 -14.95
N ALA A 27 -6.09 8.97 -15.23
CA ALA A 27 -6.43 7.92 -14.29
C ALA A 27 -5.46 7.91 -13.11
N ALA A 28 -4.16 7.94 -13.39
CA ALA A 28 -3.11 8.02 -12.38
C ALA A 28 -3.11 9.35 -11.62
N GLY A 29 -3.46 10.45 -12.29
CA GLY A 29 -3.23 11.80 -11.78
C GLY A 29 -1.76 12.21 -11.85
N ALA A 30 -0.98 11.60 -12.75
CA ALA A 30 0.45 11.80 -12.90
C ALA A 30 0.85 11.78 -14.40
N PRO A 31 1.78 12.64 -14.86
CA PRO A 31 2.26 12.63 -16.23
C PRO A 31 3.22 11.46 -16.50
N LEU A 32 3.38 11.07 -17.77
CA LEU A 32 4.42 10.14 -18.19
C LEU A 32 5.76 10.89 -18.25
N LEU A 33 6.74 10.42 -17.48
CA LEU A 33 8.10 10.93 -17.48
C LEU A 33 8.98 10.00 -18.31
N THR A 34 9.73 10.56 -19.25
CA THR A 34 10.73 9.82 -20.04
C THR A 34 12.14 10.15 -19.55
N GLY A 35 13.13 9.38 -19.98
CA GLY A 35 14.52 9.65 -19.62
C GLY A 35 14.90 9.21 -18.21
N ASN A 36 14.28 8.13 -17.69
CA ASN A 36 14.58 7.59 -16.37
C ASN A 36 15.36 6.28 -16.44
N ARG A 37 16.00 5.94 -15.32
CA ARG A 37 16.61 4.63 -15.09
C ARG A 37 15.90 4.06 -13.87
N ALA A 38 15.42 2.83 -14.00
CA ALA A 38 14.72 2.13 -12.95
C ALA A 38 15.36 0.75 -12.75
N GLU A 39 15.77 0.48 -11.51
CA GLU A 39 16.38 -0.79 -11.12
C GLU A 39 15.54 -1.46 -10.03
N LEU A 40 15.19 -2.73 -10.22
CA LEU A 40 14.46 -3.50 -9.21
C LEU A 40 15.36 -3.84 -8.02
N LEU A 41 14.85 -3.57 -6.82
CA LEU A 41 15.44 -4.00 -5.57
C LEU A 41 14.59 -5.12 -4.98
N ILE A 42 15.21 -6.27 -4.72
CA ILE A 42 14.55 -7.47 -4.20
C ILE A 42 14.97 -7.68 -2.75
N ASP A 43 13.97 -7.70 -1.87
CA ASP A 43 14.08 -7.94 -0.43
C ASP A 43 14.91 -6.90 0.33
N ALA A 44 14.77 -6.88 1.65
CA ALA A 44 15.28 -5.78 2.46
C ALA A 44 16.80 -5.66 2.46
N ALA A 45 17.55 -6.75 2.25
CA ALA A 45 19.01 -6.70 2.19
C ALA A 45 19.51 -5.79 1.06
N ALA A 46 18.98 -5.95 -0.15
CA ALA A 46 19.33 -5.11 -1.30
C ALA A 46 18.91 -3.65 -1.08
N HIS A 47 17.73 -3.43 -0.48
CA HIS A 47 17.25 -2.08 -0.16
C HIS A 47 18.13 -1.39 0.87
N TYR A 48 18.44 -2.05 1.98
CA TYR A 48 19.22 -1.44 3.06
C TYR A 48 20.65 -1.12 2.61
N ASP A 49 21.27 -2.01 1.82
CA ASP A 49 22.60 -1.75 1.27
C ASP A 49 22.59 -0.52 0.35
N ALA A 50 21.66 -0.48 -0.61
CA ALA A 50 21.52 0.65 -1.52
C ALA A 50 21.19 1.96 -0.79
N TRP A 51 20.24 1.95 0.15
CA TRP A 51 19.81 3.14 0.88
C TRP A 51 20.90 3.67 1.81
N LEU A 52 21.58 2.79 2.57
CA LEU A 52 22.66 3.23 3.46
C LEU A 52 23.86 3.73 2.67
N THR A 53 24.17 3.11 1.53
CA THR A 53 25.23 3.59 0.63
C THR A 53 24.90 4.98 0.09
N ALA A 54 23.67 5.19 -0.40
CA ALA A 54 23.19 6.47 -0.88
C ALA A 54 23.27 7.55 0.21
N ILE A 55 22.73 7.27 1.41
CA ILE A 55 22.76 8.19 2.55
C ILE A 55 24.21 8.55 2.90
N ARG A 56 25.09 7.57 3.06
CA ARG A 56 26.51 7.83 3.39
C ARG A 56 27.22 8.66 2.31
N GLY A 57 26.84 8.50 1.05
CA GLY A 57 27.37 9.25 -0.08
C GLY A 57 26.87 10.70 -0.20
N ALA A 58 25.75 11.04 0.43
CA ALA A 58 25.03 12.30 0.25
C ALA A 58 25.89 13.55 0.49
N LYS A 59 25.65 14.58 -0.33
CA LYS A 59 26.41 15.85 -0.37
C LYS A 59 25.59 17.07 0.00
N GLU A 60 24.33 17.11 -0.38
CA GLU A 60 23.45 18.27 -0.23
C GLU A 60 22.29 17.98 0.71
N ARG A 61 21.56 16.88 0.48
CA ARG A 61 20.33 16.58 1.21
C ARG A 61 19.96 15.11 1.22
N VAL A 62 19.28 14.71 2.30
CA VAL A 62 18.65 13.41 2.47
C VAL A 62 17.23 13.62 2.97
N LEU A 63 16.24 13.15 2.19
CA LEU A 63 14.83 13.20 2.52
C LEU A 63 14.32 11.76 2.67
N LEU A 64 13.92 11.38 3.89
CA LEU A 64 13.48 10.02 4.19
C LEU A 64 12.04 10.02 4.73
N GLU A 65 11.15 9.29 4.10
CA GLU A 65 9.77 9.06 4.55
C GLU A 65 9.54 7.55 4.67
N ASN A 66 9.13 7.07 5.85
CA ASN A 66 8.86 5.64 6.04
C ASN A 66 7.78 5.37 7.10
N TYR A 67 6.85 4.47 6.78
CA TYR A 67 5.79 4.05 7.70
C TYR A 67 6.32 3.44 9.01
N ILE A 68 7.32 2.56 8.94
CA ILE A 68 7.90 1.91 10.11
C ILE A 68 9.41 2.14 10.11
N ILE A 69 9.87 2.77 11.18
CA ILE A 69 11.27 2.84 11.58
C ILE A 69 11.32 2.28 12.99
N ARG A 70 11.98 1.14 13.21
CA ARG A 70 12.04 0.52 14.54
C ARG A 70 13.32 0.92 15.29
N ASP A 71 13.24 0.96 16.61
CA ASP A 71 14.39 1.12 17.51
C ASP A 71 15.09 -0.25 17.68
N ASP A 72 15.62 -0.78 16.57
CA ASP A 72 16.39 -2.03 16.44
C ASP A 72 17.70 -1.77 15.67
N ALA A 73 18.58 -2.77 15.50
CA ALA A 73 19.91 -2.54 14.92
C ALA A 73 19.86 -1.93 13.52
N ILE A 74 18.86 -2.30 12.71
CA ILE A 74 18.64 -1.69 11.38
C ILE A 74 18.24 -0.23 11.52
N GLY A 75 17.24 0.08 12.35
CA GLY A 75 16.86 1.48 12.57
C GLY A 75 17.99 2.33 13.16
N GLN A 76 18.80 1.78 14.07
CA GLN A 76 19.97 2.48 14.60
C GLN A 76 21.01 2.76 13.52
N ALA A 77 21.28 1.80 12.63
CA ALA A 77 22.21 1.98 11.52
C ALA A 77 21.77 3.09 10.57
N PHE A 78 20.46 3.15 10.25
CA PHE A 78 19.90 4.26 9.47
C PHE A 78 20.01 5.59 10.20
N ARG A 79 19.64 5.65 11.48
CA ARG A 79 19.78 6.86 12.30
C ARG A 79 21.23 7.35 12.34
N GLU A 80 22.19 6.45 12.54
CA GLU A 80 23.61 6.77 12.62
C GLU A 80 24.15 7.32 11.30
N ALA A 81 23.80 6.68 10.17
CA ALA A 81 24.14 7.20 8.85
C ALA A 81 23.57 8.61 8.61
N LEU A 82 22.31 8.85 9.01
CA LEU A 82 21.68 10.18 8.92
C LEU A 82 22.36 11.22 9.83
N VAL A 83 22.75 10.82 11.05
CA VAL A 83 23.49 11.67 11.99
C VAL A 83 24.84 12.07 11.40
N GLU A 84 25.57 11.13 10.81
CA GLU A 84 26.85 11.39 10.14
C GLU A 84 26.69 12.37 8.99
N CYS A 85 25.61 12.24 8.19
CA CYS A 85 25.31 13.19 7.12
C CYS A 85 25.05 14.59 7.66
N ALA A 86 24.18 14.71 8.67
CA ALA A 86 23.85 15.99 9.28
C ALA A 86 25.09 16.68 9.87
N LYS A 87 25.99 15.92 10.52
CA LYS A 87 27.28 16.43 11.01
C LYS A 87 28.22 16.95 9.92
N ARG A 88 28.13 16.42 8.69
CA ARG A 88 28.87 16.92 7.53
C ARG A 88 28.24 18.18 6.90
N GLY A 89 27.12 18.67 7.42
CA GLY A 89 26.39 19.81 6.88
C GLY A 89 25.36 19.47 5.81
N VAL A 90 25.10 18.18 5.55
CA VAL A 90 24.04 17.73 4.64
C VAL A 90 22.68 18.02 5.27
N PHE A 91 21.73 18.57 4.50
CA PHE A 91 20.38 18.81 4.99
C PHE A 91 19.63 17.47 5.15
N VAL A 92 19.28 17.10 6.38
CA VAL A 92 18.57 15.84 6.65
C VAL A 92 17.15 16.12 7.15
N ALA A 93 16.15 15.58 6.46
CA ALA A 93 14.75 15.64 6.85
C ALA A 93 14.11 14.24 6.85
N VAL A 94 13.45 13.90 7.96
CA VAL A 94 12.82 12.59 8.16
C VAL A 94 11.34 12.77 8.52
N VAL A 95 10.48 12.04 7.81
CA VAL A 95 9.07 11.83 8.15
C VAL A 95 8.88 10.37 8.55
N TYR A 96 8.25 10.14 9.70
CA TYR A 96 7.85 8.80 10.10
C TYR A 96 6.38 8.78 10.51
N ASP A 97 5.72 7.65 10.29
CA ASP A 97 4.32 7.50 10.66
C ASP A 97 4.17 7.26 12.17
N TRP A 98 3.38 8.10 12.86
CA TRP A 98 3.13 7.96 14.29
C TRP A 98 2.55 6.59 14.69
N LEU A 99 1.63 6.03 13.89
CA LEU A 99 0.98 4.77 14.22
C LEU A 99 1.93 3.60 13.94
N GLY A 100 2.58 3.59 12.78
CA GLY A 100 3.57 2.57 12.41
C GLY A 100 4.75 2.52 13.37
N CYS A 101 5.17 3.67 13.90
CA CYS A 101 6.24 3.77 14.89
C CYS A 101 5.73 3.83 16.35
N LYS A 102 4.43 3.60 16.61
CA LYS A 102 3.87 3.75 17.97
C LYS A 102 4.61 2.87 18.97
N GLY A 103 5.14 3.50 20.01
CA GLY A 103 5.90 2.81 21.05
C GLY A 103 7.38 2.60 20.73
N GLN A 104 7.77 2.70 19.46
CA GLN A 104 9.14 2.65 18.94
C GLN A 104 9.63 4.05 18.58
N SER A 105 10.90 4.18 18.19
CA SER A 105 11.52 5.37 17.56
C SER A 105 11.01 6.71 18.10
N ARG A 106 10.96 6.80 19.43
CA ARG A 106 10.45 7.96 20.18
C ARG A 106 11.46 9.09 20.18
N ASP A 107 11.21 10.16 20.92
CA ASP A 107 12.12 11.32 20.95
C ASP A 107 13.57 10.99 21.30
N ARG A 108 13.81 10.00 22.19
CA ARG A 108 15.17 9.53 22.51
C ARG A 108 15.91 8.94 21.31
N PHE A 109 15.19 8.26 20.41
CA PHE A 109 15.77 7.64 19.23
C PHE A 109 16.23 8.71 18.23
N TRP A 110 15.44 9.76 18.07
CA TRP A 110 15.76 10.87 17.16
C TRP A 110 16.64 11.97 17.77
N ALA A 111 16.85 11.98 19.08
CA ALA A 111 17.64 13.00 19.76
C ALA A 111 19.06 13.19 19.17
N PRO A 112 19.82 12.12 18.83
CA PRO A 112 21.13 12.29 18.19
C PRO A 112 21.05 13.01 16.83
N LEU A 113 20.04 12.70 16.01
CA LEU A 113 19.85 13.32 14.70
C LEU A 113 19.48 14.80 14.84
N ARG A 114 18.58 15.12 15.76
CA ARG A 114 18.20 16.51 16.04
C ARG A 114 19.37 17.33 16.58
N ALA A 115 20.19 16.74 17.45
CA ALA A 115 21.40 17.38 17.97
C ALA A 115 22.45 17.64 16.87
N ALA A 116 22.49 16.81 15.83
CA ALA A 116 23.34 17.00 14.66
C ALA A 116 22.78 18.01 13.63
N GLY A 117 21.60 18.60 13.89
CA GLY A 117 20.94 19.55 12.98
C GLY A 117 19.91 18.93 12.02
N GLY A 118 19.70 17.61 12.08
CA GLY A 118 18.67 16.94 11.30
C GLY A 118 17.26 17.25 11.79
N GLN A 119 16.30 17.26 10.88
CA GLN A 119 14.89 17.57 11.17
C GLN A 119 14.04 16.31 11.09
N VAL A 120 13.17 16.10 12.08
CA VAL A 120 12.31 14.91 12.16
C VAL A 120 10.88 15.30 12.51
N ARG A 121 9.91 14.82 11.73
CA ARG A 121 8.48 15.03 11.98
C ARG A 121 7.71 13.72 12.02
N ALA A 122 6.75 13.64 12.95
CA ALA A 122 5.81 12.53 13.05
C ALA A 122 4.56 12.85 12.24
N PHE A 123 4.18 11.96 11.32
CA PHE A 123 2.96 12.09 10.54
C PHE A 123 1.73 11.71 11.39
N ASN A 124 0.72 12.58 11.39
CA ASN A 124 -0.60 12.39 12.01
C ASN A 124 -0.63 11.72 13.41
N PRO A 125 0.11 12.21 14.42
CA PRO A 125 -0.17 11.83 15.81
C PRO A 125 -1.58 12.31 16.22
N PRO A 126 -2.25 11.66 17.19
CA PRO A 126 -3.49 12.17 17.76
C PRO A 126 -3.30 13.58 18.29
N GLN A 127 -4.10 14.52 17.79
CA GLN A 127 -4.02 15.94 18.15
C GLN A 127 -5.38 16.44 18.60
N PHE A 128 -5.38 17.22 19.67
CA PHE A 128 -6.58 17.91 20.11
C PHE A 128 -7.06 18.89 19.03
N GLY A 129 -8.37 18.94 18.78
CA GLY A 129 -9.02 19.65 17.66
C GLY A 129 -9.03 18.93 16.31
N GLN A 130 -8.50 17.70 16.21
CA GLN A 130 -8.45 16.90 15.00
C GLN A 130 -9.07 15.51 15.26
N PRO A 131 -10.42 15.40 15.30
CA PRO A 131 -11.09 14.21 15.81
C PRO A 131 -10.76 12.93 15.02
N PHE A 132 -10.55 13.09 13.70
CA PHE A 132 -10.26 12.01 12.75
C PHE A 132 -8.88 12.15 12.11
N GLY A 133 -8.04 13.10 12.56
CA GLY A 133 -6.76 13.41 11.91
C GLY A 133 -5.76 12.25 11.94
N TRP A 134 -5.95 11.27 12.83
CA TRP A 134 -5.08 10.10 12.97
C TRP A 134 -5.48 8.91 12.07
N ILE A 135 -6.62 8.98 11.38
CA ILE A 135 -7.14 7.88 10.54
C ILE A 135 -6.31 7.72 9.27
N SER A 136 -6.04 8.82 8.57
CA SER A 136 -5.16 8.81 7.39
C SER A 136 -3.73 8.60 7.84
N ARG A 137 -3.05 7.59 7.28
CA ARG A 137 -1.65 7.28 7.57
C ARG A 137 -0.76 7.61 6.39
N ASP A 138 0.50 7.91 6.71
CA ASP A 138 1.54 7.98 5.70
C ASP A 138 2.13 6.58 5.56
N HIS A 139 1.78 5.92 4.46
CA HIS A 139 2.22 4.57 4.17
C HIS A 139 3.30 4.54 3.08
N ARG A 140 3.89 5.69 2.74
CA ARG A 140 5.01 5.77 1.80
C ARG A 140 6.28 5.17 2.41
N LYS A 141 7.14 4.62 1.55
CA LYS A 141 8.54 4.34 1.86
C LYS A 141 9.37 4.90 0.72
N LEU A 142 9.98 6.04 1.00
CA LEU A 142 10.61 6.93 0.05
C LEU A 142 11.94 7.43 0.61
N LEU A 143 12.97 7.44 -0.21
CA LEU A 143 14.25 8.08 0.07
C LEU A 143 14.67 8.89 -1.15
N VAL A 144 15.02 10.16 -0.94
CA VAL A 144 15.65 11.01 -1.95
C VAL A 144 16.99 11.48 -1.42
N VAL A 145 18.04 11.33 -2.24
CA VAL A 145 19.40 11.78 -1.95
C VAL A 145 19.84 12.77 -3.02
N ASP A 146 20.23 13.96 -2.58
CA ASP A 146 20.77 15.06 -3.39
C ASP A 146 19.86 15.53 -4.55
N GLY A 147 18.59 15.09 -4.57
CA GLY A 147 17.69 15.29 -5.71
C GLY A 147 18.09 14.49 -6.97
N MET A 148 19.11 13.63 -6.88
CA MET A 148 19.67 12.87 -8.00
C MET A 148 19.27 11.39 -7.96
N GLN A 149 19.18 10.81 -6.76
CA GLN A 149 18.84 9.42 -6.57
C GLN A 149 17.59 9.29 -5.71
N GLY A 150 16.63 8.50 -6.20
CA GLY A 150 15.37 8.25 -5.52
C GLY A 150 15.16 6.76 -5.29
N PHE A 151 14.49 6.41 -4.21
CA PHE A 151 14.07 5.05 -3.92
C PHE A 151 12.63 5.03 -3.49
N LEU A 152 11.92 4.00 -3.95
CA LEU A 152 10.54 3.74 -3.61
C LEU A 152 10.38 2.25 -3.31
N SER A 153 9.67 1.88 -2.24
CA SER A 153 9.59 0.47 -1.84
C SER A 153 8.34 0.10 -1.03
N GLY A 154 8.09 -1.20 -0.88
CA GLY A 154 7.25 -1.77 0.17
C GLY A 154 7.98 -1.99 1.52
N VAL A 155 9.32 -1.92 1.52
CA VAL A 155 10.19 -2.23 2.68
C VAL A 155 10.16 -1.15 3.74
N CYS A 156 9.93 -1.57 4.99
CA CYS A 156 10.07 -0.72 6.16
C CYS A 156 11.45 -0.90 6.82
N ILE A 157 11.89 0.07 7.62
CA ILE A 157 13.18 0.02 8.31
C ILE A 157 13.04 -0.76 9.62
N SER A 158 13.38 -2.05 9.57
CA SER A 158 13.24 -2.99 10.69
C SER A 158 14.02 -4.29 10.45
N GLU A 159 14.61 -4.86 11.49
CA GLU A 159 15.25 -6.19 11.45
C GLU A 159 14.28 -7.29 10.99
N LYS A 160 12.99 -7.16 11.34
CA LYS A 160 11.91 -8.09 10.96
C LYS A 160 11.91 -8.48 9.46
N TRP A 161 12.28 -7.57 8.56
CA TRP A 161 12.31 -7.86 7.12
C TRP A 161 13.48 -8.79 6.73
N LEU A 162 14.55 -8.83 7.51
CA LEU A 162 15.69 -9.73 7.29
C LEU A 162 15.45 -11.14 7.84
N GLY A 163 14.33 -11.35 8.54
CA GLY A 163 14.06 -12.61 9.24
C GLY A 163 14.93 -12.79 10.48
N ASP A 164 15.00 -14.01 10.97
CA ASP A 164 15.80 -14.41 12.13
C ASP A 164 16.25 -15.87 11.94
N PRO A 165 17.46 -16.09 11.40
CA PRO A 165 17.99 -17.42 11.16
C PRO A 165 18.09 -18.27 12.45
N ALA A 166 18.39 -17.65 13.59
CA ALA A 166 18.48 -18.34 14.88
C ALA A 166 17.13 -18.91 15.34
N LYS A 167 16.02 -18.31 14.87
CA LYS A 167 14.65 -18.79 15.09
C LYS A 167 14.05 -19.54 13.89
N GLY A 168 14.82 -19.76 12.81
CA GLY A 168 14.33 -20.36 11.57
C GLY A 168 13.27 -19.51 10.86
N ILE A 169 13.27 -18.19 11.06
CA ILE A 169 12.34 -17.27 10.41
C ILE A 169 13.01 -16.74 9.14
N ALA A 170 12.48 -17.13 7.98
CA ALA A 170 12.96 -16.61 6.70
C ALA A 170 12.74 -15.09 6.55
N PRO A 171 13.54 -14.39 5.73
CA PRO A 171 13.30 -12.99 5.38
C PRO A 171 11.92 -12.75 4.76
N TRP A 172 11.44 -11.52 4.84
CA TRP A 172 10.22 -11.09 4.17
C TRP A 172 10.48 -10.86 2.69
N ARG A 173 9.60 -11.35 1.83
CA ARG A 173 9.65 -11.12 0.38
C ARG A 173 9.03 -9.76 0.05
N ASP A 174 9.80 -8.81 -0.46
CA ASP A 174 9.33 -7.44 -0.76
C ASP A 174 10.06 -6.80 -1.96
N THR A 175 9.43 -5.86 -2.66
CA THR A 175 9.98 -5.28 -3.90
C THR A 175 9.98 -3.76 -3.83
N GLY A 176 11.04 -3.15 -4.33
CA GLY A 176 11.14 -1.70 -4.54
C GLY A 176 11.96 -1.38 -5.78
N VAL A 177 12.21 -0.08 -5.96
CA VAL A 177 12.87 0.46 -7.15
C VAL A 177 13.86 1.55 -6.74
N ALA A 178 15.06 1.50 -7.30
CA ALA A 178 15.99 2.62 -7.34
C ALA A 178 15.80 3.40 -8.66
N LEU A 179 15.77 4.73 -8.57
CA LEU A 179 15.45 5.63 -9.66
C LEU A 179 16.53 6.71 -9.83
N LEU A 180 16.85 6.99 -11.08
CA LEU A 180 17.57 8.18 -11.54
C LEU A 180 16.75 8.87 -12.64
N GLY A 181 16.89 10.18 -12.76
CA GLY A 181 16.22 10.99 -13.79
C GLY A 181 15.04 11.81 -13.27
N PRO A 182 14.20 12.33 -14.18
CA PRO A 182 13.10 13.25 -13.84
C PRO A 182 12.15 12.75 -12.75
N ALA A 183 11.98 11.43 -12.61
CA ALA A 183 11.17 10.83 -11.56
C ALA A 183 11.59 11.21 -10.13
N VAL A 184 12.88 11.51 -9.90
CA VAL A 184 13.39 11.88 -8.57
C VAL A 184 12.81 13.22 -8.11
N ALA A 185 12.56 14.15 -9.02
CA ALA A 185 11.91 15.42 -8.70
C ALA A 185 10.46 15.21 -8.21
N GLU A 186 9.71 14.26 -8.79
CA GLU A 186 8.36 13.92 -8.32
C GLU A 186 8.38 13.27 -6.94
N LEU A 187 9.38 12.42 -6.66
CA LEU A 187 9.59 11.84 -5.34
C LEU A 187 9.86 12.93 -4.30
N GLU A 188 10.72 13.89 -4.63
CA GLU A 188 11.00 15.03 -3.76
C GLU A 188 9.78 15.92 -3.54
N HIS A 189 9.01 16.17 -4.59
CA HIS A 189 7.75 16.90 -4.50
C HIS A 189 6.76 16.20 -3.55
N ALA A 190 6.63 14.88 -3.68
CA ALA A 190 5.79 14.06 -2.81
C ALA A 190 6.21 14.15 -1.34
N PHE A 191 7.51 14.14 -1.06
CA PHE A 191 8.07 14.35 0.29
C PHE A 191 7.78 15.76 0.81
N ALA A 192 8.08 16.80 0.01
CA ALA A 192 7.89 18.19 0.38
C ALA A 192 6.42 18.49 0.72
N GLU A 193 5.49 17.87 0.00
CA GLU A 193 4.06 17.96 0.30
C GLU A 193 3.70 17.28 1.63
N SER A 194 4.18 16.05 1.87
CA SER A 194 4.00 15.39 3.16
C SER A 194 4.56 16.23 4.31
N TRP A 195 5.74 16.84 4.11
CA TRP A 195 6.39 17.72 5.07
C TRP A 195 5.58 18.98 5.38
N ALA A 196 5.09 19.67 4.35
CA ALA A 196 4.27 20.88 4.48
C ALA A 196 2.93 20.62 5.17
N ASN A 197 2.35 19.42 4.99
CA ASN A 197 1.10 19.04 5.65
C ASN A 197 1.22 18.90 7.18
N ILE A 198 2.44 18.66 7.68
CA ILE A 198 2.69 18.40 9.11
C ILE A 198 3.53 19.51 9.80
N GLY A 199 3.79 20.63 9.12
CA GLY A 199 4.47 21.78 9.72
C GLY A 199 4.88 22.83 8.67
N THR A 200 5.88 23.66 8.99
CA THR A 200 6.38 24.67 8.03
C THR A 200 6.91 24.00 6.76
N PRO A 201 6.51 24.47 5.56
CA PRO A 201 7.03 23.96 4.29
C PRO A 201 8.55 24.08 4.18
N LEU A 202 9.16 23.20 3.39
CA LEU A 202 10.56 23.37 2.99
C LEU A 202 10.67 24.50 1.96
N SER A 203 11.82 25.17 1.93
CA SER A 203 12.15 26.01 0.79
C SER A 203 12.31 25.10 -0.45
N PRO A 204 11.89 25.55 -1.64
CA PRO A 204 12.15 24.81 -2.86
C PRO A 204 13.64 24.56 -3.02
N PHE A 205 14.00 23.35 -3.41
CA PHE A 205 15.38 23.03 -3.71
C PHE A 205 15.69 23.30 -5.18
N ALA A 206 16.98 23.50 -5.49
CA ALA A 206 17.42 23.54 -6.88
C ALA A 206 17.17 22.19 -7.55
N ALA A 207 16.76 22.23 -8.83
CA ALA A 207 16.66 21.03 -9.64
C ALA A 207 18.05 20.42 -9.82
N ALA A 208 18.21 19.14 -9.48
CA ALA A 208 19.41 18.42 -9.77
C ALA A 208 19.41 18.01 -11.26
N VAL A 209 20.56 18.16 -11.93
CA VAL A 209 20.74 17.70 -13.31
C VAL A 209 21.64 16.48 -13.24
N GLY A 210 21.10 15.32 -13.60
CA GLY A 210 21.87 14.09 -13.75
C GLY A 210 22.24 13.85 -15.21
N ASP A 211 23.48 13.46 -15.46
CA ASP A 211 23.92 12.95 -16.75
C ASP A 211 23.53 11.46 -16.89
N ASP A 212 23.20 11.02 -18.11
CA ASP A 212 22.84 9.63 -18.47
C ASP A 212 21.83 8.94 -17.53
N THR A 213 20.62 9.49 -17.50
CA THR A 213 19.53 8.98 -16.67
C THR A 213 18.73 7.88 -17.36
N GLY A 214 19.18 7.27 -18.46
CA GLY A 214 18.45 6.18 -19.14
C GLY A 214 17.27 6.63 -20.00
N ASN A 215 16.44 5.68 -20.44
CA ASN A 215 15.33 5.90 -21.39
C ASN A 215 13.97 5.32 -20.93
N VAL A 216 13.87 4.85 -19.68
CA VAL A 216 12.66 4.26 -19.11
C VAL A 216 11.57 5.33 -18.99
N ALA A 217 10.38 5.00 -19.49
CA ALA A 217 9.18 5.81 -19.33
C ALA A 217 8.39 5.33 -18.11
N LEU A 218 8.06 6.23 -17.17
CA LEU A 218 7.31 5.87 -15.97
C LEU A 218 6.49 7.03 -15.42
N ARG A 219 5.53 6.71 -14.54
CA ARG A 219 4.79 7.69 -13.72
C ARG A 219 5.10 7.47 -12.26
N VAL A 220 5.34 8.55 -11.53
CA VAL A 220 5.36 8.55 -10.07
C VAL A 220 3.95 8.92 -9.58
N ILE A 221 3.33 8.04 -8.81
CA ILE A 221 1.94 8.15 -8.40
C ILE A 221 1.91 8.33 -6.88
N ALA A 222 2.03 9.58 -6.46
CA ALA A 222 1.98 9.99 -5.07
C ALA A 222 0.52 10.09 -4.58
N THR A 223 -0.14 8.95 -4.36
CA THR A 223 -1.54 8.90 -3.93
C THR A 223 -1.75 9.71 -2.65
N GLN A 224 -2.81 10.53 -2.67
CA GLN A 224 -3.28 11.29 -1.52
C GLN A 224 -4.71 10.88 -1.15
N PRO A 225 -5.14 11.13 0.10
CA PRO A 225 -6.51 10.86 0.51
C PRO A 225 -7.52 11.47 -0.47
N ALA A 226 -8.56 10.71 -0.81
CA ALA A 226 -9.63 11.08 -1.75
C ALA A 226 -9.25 11.31 -3.23
N THR A 227 -7.99 11.11 -3.65
CA THR A 227 -7.61 11.26 -5.08
C THR A 227 -7.85 10.01 -5.93
N ALA A 228 -7.75 8.83 -5.30
CA ALA A 228 -8.00 7.52 -5.92
C ALA A 228 -7.24 7.28 -7.24
N GLY A 229 -6.05 7.87 -7.41
CA GLY A 229 -5.25 7.78 -8.64
C GLY A 229 -4.88 6.33 -8.98
N MET A 230 -4.24 5.64 -8.04
CA MET A 230 -3.90 4.22 -8.22
C MET A 230 -5.14 3.34 -8.43
N TYR A 231 -6.22 3.56 -7.69
CA TYR A 231 -7.45 2.78 -7.86
C TYR A 231 -8.03 2.87 -9.27
N ARG A 232 -8.03 4.08 -9.86
CA ARG A 232 -8.50 4.30 -11.23
C ARG A 232 -7.55 3.70 -12.25
N LEU A 233 -6.24 3.83 -12.02
CA LEU A 233 -5.22 3.25 -12.89
C LEU A 233 -5.29 1.72 -12.90
N ASP A 234 -5.33 1.06 -11.74
CA ASP A 234 -5.39 -0.40 -11.64
C ASP A 234 -6.64 -0.96 -12.34
N GLN A 235 -7.79 -0.29 -12.22
CA GLN A 235 -9.00 -0.66 -12.98
C GLN A 235 -8.82 -0.51 -14.49
N LEU A 236 -8.18 0.57 -14.94
CA LEU A 236 -7.92 0.82 -16.35
C LEU A 236 -6.93 -0.21 -16.92
N ILE A 237 -5.87 -0.55 -16.19
CA ILE A 237 -4.92 -1.60 -16.57
C ILE A 237 -5.64 -2.96 -16.65
N ALA A 238 -6.47 -3.30 -15.68
CA ALA A 238 -7.27 -4.53 -15.72
C ALA A 238 -8.19 -4.58 -16.95
N ALA A 239 -8.77 -3.45 -17.36
CA ALA A 239 -9.60 -3.37 -18.55
C ALA A 239 -8.82 -3.39 -19.88
N MET A 240 -7.54 -3.00 -19.87
CA MET A 240 -6.70 -2.95 -21.07
C MET A 240 -5.86 -4.20 -21.29
N ALA A 241 -5.58 -5.00 -20.25
CA ALA A 241 -4.77 -6.21 -20.34
C ALA A 241 -5.32 -7.19 -21.39
N ARG A 242 -4.43 -7.80 -22.18
CA ARG A 242 -4.79 -8.65 -23.33
C ARG A 242 -4.31 -10.09 -23.22
N LYS A 243 -3.24 -10.34 -22.50
CA LYS A 243 -2.56 -11.64 -22.39
C LYS A 243 -2.38 -12.06 -20.95
N THR A 244 -1.79 -11.20 -20.12
CA THR A 244 -1.45 -11.51 -18.73
C THR A 244 -1.72 -10.32 -17.83
N LEU A 245 -2.16 -10.60 -16.60
CA LEU A 245 -2.22 -9.64 -15.51
C LEU A 245 -1.87 -10.34 -14.21
N TRP A 246 -0.64 -10.16 -13.74
CA TRP A 246 -0.14 -10.81 -12.54
C TRP A 246 0.03 -9.79 -11.43
N LEU A 247 -0.54 -10.09 -10.27
CA LEU A 247 -0.65 -9.18 -9.13
C LEU A 247 -0.04 -9.82 -7.91
N THR A 248 0.77 -9.07 -7.17
CA THR A 248 1.26 -9.46 -5.84
C THR A 248 0.78 -8.41 -4.85
N ASP A 249 0.13 -8.83 -3.76
CA ASP A 249 -0.36 -7.89 -2.75
C ASP A 249 -0.34 -8.48 -1.34
N ALA A 250 0.14 -7.70 -0.37
CA ALA A 250 0.25 -8.13 1.02
C ALA A 250 -1.11 -8.22 1.75
N TYR A 251 -2.10 -7.42 1.34
CA TYR A 251 -3.36 -7.26 2.08
C TYR A 251 -4.54 -7.06 1.12
N PHE A 252 -4.71 -8.01 0.19
CA PHE A 252 -5.74 -7.93 -0.84
C PHE A 252 -7.13 -7.98 -0.20
N ILE A 253 -7.83 -6.87 -0.26
CA ILE A 253 -9.24 -6.74 0.13
C ILE A 253 -9.93 -6.04 -1.03
N GLY A 254 -9.98 -6.75 -2.16
CA GLY A 254 -10.50 -6.24 -3.42
C GLY A 254 -11.92 -5.69 -3.25
N VAL A 255 -12.15 -4.50 -3.81
CA VAL A 255 -13.46 -3.87 -3.86
C VAL A 255 -14.25 -4.42 -5.04
N ALA A 256 -15.59 -4.43 -4.94
CA ALA A 256 -16.43 -5.04 -5.96
C ALA A 256 -16.13 -4.54 -7.39
N PRO A 257 -15.95 -3.23 -7.67
CA PRO A 257 -15.65 -2.78 -9.04
C PRO A 257 -14.30 -3.31 -9.55
N TYR A 258 -13.26 -3.32 -8.72
CA TYR A 258 -11.95 -3.85 -9.11
C TYR A 258 -11.99 -5.36 -9.34
N VAL A 259 -12.67 -6.11 -8.46
CA VAL A 259 -12.88 -7.55 -8.64
C VAL A 259 -13.65 -7.83 -9.94
N GLN A 260 -14.63 -7.00 -10.31
CA GLN A 260 -15.32 -7.15 -11.59
C GLN A 260 -14.43 -6.87 -12.79
N ALA A 261 -13.53 -5.87 -12.71
CA ALA A 261 -12.57 -5.59 -13.78
C ALA A 261 -11.61 -6.78 -14.00
N LEU A 262 -11.05 -7.33 -12.92
CA LEU A 262 -10.22 -8.54 -12.99
C LEU A 262 -10.99 -9.74 -13.54
N ALA A 263 -12.25 -9.90 -13.11
CA ALA A 263 -13.10 -10.99 -13.59
C ALA A 263 -13.49 -10.83 -15.06
N ALA A 264 -13.65 -9.60 -15.56
CA ALA A 264 -13.89 -9.35 -16.98
C ALA A 264 -12.67 -9.75 -17.81
N ALA A 265 -11.46 -9.32 -17.42
CA ALA A 265 -10.22 -9.71 -18.08
C ALA A 265 -10.05 -11.24 -18.13
N ALA A 266 -10.27 -11.93 -17.00
CA ALA A 266 -10.17 -13.39 -16.94
C ALA A 266 -11.19 -14.09 -17.85
N ARG A 267 -12.42 -13.57 -17.97
CA ARG A 267 -13.43 -14.12 -18.90
C ARG A 267 -13.07 -13.89 -20.37
N ASP A 268 -12.34 -12.83 -20.68
CA ASP A 268 -11.82 -12.55 -22.01
C ASP A 268 -10.56 -13.38 -22.35
N GLY A 269 -10.14 -14.29 -21.45
CA GLY A 269 -9.03 -15.20 -21.65
C GLY A 269 -7.66 -14.66 -21.24
N VAL A 270 -7.62 -13.52 -20.55
CA VAL A 270 -6.38 -13.01 -19.93
C VAL A 270 -5.97 -13.92 -18.78
N ASP A 271 -4.69 -14.30 -18.70
CA ASP A 271 -4.15 -15.05 -17.56
C ASP A 271 -3.97 -14.12 -16.36
N VAL A 272 -5.02 -14.03 -15.55
CA VAL A 272 -5.04 -13.22 -14.33
C VAL A 272 -4.60 -14.06 -13.14
N ARG A 273 -3.52 -13.64 -12.48
CA ARG A 273 -2.94 -14.32 -11.31
C ARG A 273 -2.82 -13.36 -10.13
N LEU A 274 -3.13 -13.84 -8.94
CA LEU A 274 -3.00 -13.09 -7.68
C LEU A 274 -2.15 -13.90 -6.69
N LEU A 275 -0.97 -13.38 -6.35
CA LEU A 275 -0.10 -13.88 -5.31
C LEU A 275 -0.29 -13.07 -4.02
N VAL A 276 -0.61 -13.78 -2.93
CA VAL A 276 -0.94 -13.20 -1.62
C VAL A 276 -0.26 -13.97 -0.48
N PRO A 277 -0.18 -13.42 0.74
CA PRO A 277 0.52 -14.10 1.83
C PRO A 277 -0.26 -15.31 2.36
N GLY A 278 0.39 -16.48 2.49
CA GLY A 278 -0.18 -17.63 3.22
C GLY A 278 -0.14 -17.47 4.75
N SER A 279 0.83 -16.70 5.24
CA SER A 279 0.98 -16.17 6.60
C SER A 279 0.94 -14.65 6.56
N SER A 280 0.30 -14.02 7.55
CA SER A 280 0.22 -12.56 7.67
C SER A 280 0.62 -12.15 9.08
N ASP A 281 1.30 -11.01 9.18
CA ASP A 281 1.59 -10.35 10.45
C ASP A 281 0.35 -9.72 11.09
N ILE A 282 -0.76 -9.60 10.34
CA ILE A 282 -2.07 -9.19 10.83
C ILE A 282 -3.05 -10.37 10.70
N PRO A 283 -3.23 -11.20 11.76
CA PRO A 283 -4.00 -12.44 11.67
C PRO A 283 -5.44 -12.29 11.17
N VAL A 284 -6.06 -11.14 11.45
CA VAL A 284 -7.43 -10.82 11.02
C VAL A 284 -7.53 -10.70 9.50
N VAL A 285 -6.52 -10.14 8.84
CA VAL A 285 -6.52 -9.89 7.39
C VAL A 285 -6.37 -11.20 6.61
N ALA A 286 -5.63 -12.18 7.15
CA ALA A 286 -5.52 -13.51 6.54
C ALA A 286 -6.88 -14.22 6.41
N GLY A 287 -7.78 -14.05 7.39
CA GLY A 287 -9.14 -14.60 7.33
C GLY A 287 -10.05 -13.88 6.33
N MET A 288 -9.91 -12.56 6.22
CA MET A 288 -10.67 -11.74 5.27
C MET A 288 -10.25 -11.98 3.83
N SER A 289 -8.94 -12.09 3.56
CA SER A 289 -8.40 -12.31 2.21
C SER A 289 -8.93 -13.64 1.65
N ARG A 290 -8.83 -14.74 2.41
CA ARG A 290 -9.34 -16.06 2.01
C ARG A 290 -10.85 -16.09 1.74
N ALA A 291 -11.63 -15.28 2.46
CA ALA A 291 -13.07 -15.14 2.19
C ALA A 291 -13.35 -14.57 0.80
N GLY A 292 -12.44 -13.74 0.29
CA GLY A 292 -12.53 -13.09 -1.03
C GLY A 292 -12.08 -13.96 -2.20
N TYR A 293 -11.47 -15.14 -1.98
CA TYR A 293 -10.92 -15.93 -3.08
C TYR A 293 -11.99 -16.61 -3.93
N ARG A 294 -13.10 -17.09 -3.34
CA ARG A 294 -14.09 -17.89 -4.08
C ARG A 294 -14.67 -17.15 -5.31
N PRO A 295 -15.08 -15.87 -5.22
CA PRO A 295 -15.49 -15.11 -6.40
C PRO A 295 -14.40 -14.98 -7.47
N LEU A 296 -13.13 -14.83 -7.08
CA LEU A 296 -12.00 -14.74 -8.00
C LEU A 296 -11.79 -16.05 -8.76
N LEU A 297 -11.70 -17.16 -8.02
CA LEU A 297 -11.50 -18.49 -8.59
C LEU A 297 -12.64 -18.87 -9.55
N LYS A 298 -13.89 -18.54 -9.21
CA LYS A 298 -15.05 -18.75 -10.10
C LYS A 298 -15.00 -17.92 -11.38
N ALA A 299 -14.31 -16.78 -11.36
CA ALA A 299 -14.13 -15.94 -12.53
C ALA A 299 -12.96 -16.37 -13.42
N GLY A 300 -12.23 -17.44 -13.06
CA GLY A 300 -11.04 -17.90 -13.78
C GLY A 300 -9.73 -17.25 -13.32
N ILE A 301 -9.76 -16.40 -12.29
CA ILE A 301 -8.55 -15.80 -11.71
C ILE A 301 -7.85 -16.86 -10.86
N ARG A 302 -6.55 -17.04 -11.07
CA ARG A 302 -5.72 -17.97 -10.30
C ARG A 302 -5.19 -17.28 -9.05
N VAL A 303 -5.28 -17.94 -7.89
CA VAL A 303 -4.83 -17.38 -6.61
C VAL A 303 -3.75 -18.27 -6.01
N PHE A 304 -2.65 -17.67 -5.58
CA PHE A 304 -1.49 -18.35 -5.00
C PHE A 304 -1.23 -17.79 -3.60
N GLU A 305 -0.99 -18.67 -2.63
CA GLU A 305 -0.54 -18.29 -1.28
C GLU A 305 0.96 -18.53 -1.12
N TRP A 306 1.70 -17.49 -0.75
CA TRP A 306 3.13 -17.57 -0.42
C TRP A 306 3.38 -18.49 0.78
N ASN A 307 4.38 -19.36 0.68
CA ASN A 307 4.73 -20.33 1.72
C ASN A 307 5.80 -19.86 2.71
N GLY A 308 6.49 -18.74 2.43
CA GLY A 308 7.51 -18.17 3.32
C GLY A 308 6.94 -17.43 4.53
N SER A 309 7.80 -16.70 5.26
CA SER A 309 7.41 -16.05 6.53
C SER A 309 6.37 -14.94 6.33
N MET A 310 6.59 -14.07 5.35
CA MET A 310 5.69 -13.00 4.92
C MET A 310 5.99 -12.60 3.48
N LEU A 311 4.94 -12.30 2.72
CA LEU A 311 5.01 -11.62 1.43
C LEU A 311 4.48 -10.20 1.64
N HIS A 312 5.31 -9.20 1.43
CA HIS A 312 4.97 -7.80 1.65
C HIS A 312 5.10 -6.91 0.40
N ALA A 313 5.45 -7.50 -0.75
CA ALA A 313 5.45 -6.80 -2.03
C ALA A 313 4.05 -6.31 -2.43
N LYS A 314 4.00 -5.15 -3.11
CA LYS A 314 2.81 -4.68 -3.84
C LYS A 314 3.21 -4.38 -5.28
N THR A 315 3.01 -5.35 -6.15
CA THR A 315 3.44 -5.28 -7.54
C THR A 315 2.35 -5.73 -8.49
N ALA A 316 2.44 -5.26 -9.73
CA ALA A 316 1.61 -5.72 -10.82
C ALA A 316 2.42 -5.74 -12.12
N VAL A 317 2.16 -6.71 -12.99
CA VAL A 317 2.71 -6.73 -14.35
C VAL A 317 1.60 -7.12 -15.32
N ALA A 318 1.49 -6.38 -16.42
CA ALA A 318 0.49 -6.59 -17.44
C ALA A 318 1.17 -6.72 -18.82
N ASP A 319 0.85 -7.81 -19.52
CA ASP A 319 1.25 -8.10 -20.90
C ASP A 319 2.77 -8.09 -21.19
N GLY A 320 3.62 -8.03 -20.16
CA GLY A 320 5.06 -7.79 -20.31
C GLY A 320 5.40 -6.39 -20.82
N LEU A 321 4.47 -5.44 -20.76
CA LEU A 321 4.61 -4.06 -21.27
C LEU A 321 4.51 -3.01 -20.18
N TRP A 322 3.76 -3.31 -19.12
CA TRP A 322 3.51 -2.39 -18.02
C TRP A 322 3.80 -3.08 -16.70
N ALA A 323 4.42 -2.36 -15.78
CA ALA A 323 4.72 -2.83 -14.44
C ALA A 323 4.41 -1.77 -13.39
N ARG A 324 4.04 -2.23 -12.19
CA ARG A 324 3.90 -1.40 -11.01
C ARG A 324 4.69 -1.97 -9.85
N VAL A 325 5.35 -1.08 -9.13
CA VAL A 325 5.98 -1.35 -7.84
C VAL A 325 5.67 -0.18 -6.91
N GLY A 326 5.31 -0.46 -5.67
CA GLY A 326 4.82 0.60 -4.78
C GLY A 326 4.54 0.20 -3.35
N SER A 327 4.00 1.17 -2.61
CA SER A 327 3.51 0.98 -1.26
C SER A 327 2.00 0.69 -1.20
N SER A 328 1.24 0.96 -2.28
CA SER A 328 -0.21 0.80 -2.32
C SER A 328 -0.64 -0.66 -2.27
N ASN A 329 -1.39 -1.01 -1.23
CA ASN A 329 -2.09 -2.29 -1.18
C ASN A 329 -3.42 -2.22 -1.96
N LEU A 330 -3.90 -3.36 -2.43
CA LEU A 330 -5.17 -3.51 -3.15
C LEU A 330 -6.38 -3.53 -2.18
N ASN A 331 -6.57 -2.42 -1.45
CA ASN A 331 -7.68 -2.21 -0.51
C ASN A 331 -8.07 -0.72 -0.40
N LEU A 332 -9.28 -0.46 0.12
CA LEU A 332 -9.84 0.90 0.23
C LEU A 332 -8.99 1.86 1.09
N ALA A 333 -8.30 1.35 2.12
CA ALA A 333 -7.51 2.21 2.98
C ALA A 333 -6.32 2.80 2.21
N SER A 334 -5.56 1.97 1.51
CA SER A 334 -4.47 2.41 0.63
C SER A 334 -4.96 3.29 -0.52
N TRP A 335 -6.06 2.91 -1.18
CA TRP A 335 -6.55 3.66 -2.34
C TRP A 335 -7.22 5.01 -2.05
N LEU A 336 -7.89 5.15 -0.89
CA LEU A 336 -8.75 6.31 -0.63
C LEU A 336 -8.35 7.12 0.60
N SER A 337 -7.60 6.54 1.54
CA SER A 337 -7.38 7.17 2.84
C SER A 337 -5.91 7.42 3.17
N ASN A 338 -5.00 6.54 2.81
CA ASN A 338 -3.59 6.69 3.11
C ASN A 338 -2.87 7.53 2.06
N ARG A 339 -1.71 8.08 2.45
CA ARG A 339 -0.71 8.53 1.49
C ARG A 339 0.10 7.31 1.08
N GLU A 340 0.15 7.05 -0.21
CA GLU A 340 0.92 5.96 -0.80
C GLU A 340 1.80 6.53 -1.92
N ILE A 341 2.75 5.73 -2.39
CA ILE A 341 3.59 6.09 -3.50
C ILE A 341 3.88 4.84 -4.34
N ASP A 342 3.68 4.94 -5.64
CA ASP A 342 3.91 3.86 -6.60
C ASP A 342 4.65 4.41 -7.82
N VAL A 343 5.40 3.54 -8.51
CA VAL A 343 5.82 3.78 -9.89
C VAL A 343 5.05 2.87 -10.82
N ALA A 344 4.51 3.46 -11.90
CA ALA A 344 3.93 2.74 -13.02
C ALA A 344 4.87 2.88 -14.22
N VAL A 345 5.56 1.80 -14.57
CA VAL A 345 6.63 1.74 -15.55
C VAL A 345 6.09 1.20 -16.88
N GLU A 346 6.32 1.92 -17.96
CA GLU A 346 6.01 1.55 -19.34
C GLU A 346 7.31 1.21 -20.07
N ASP A 347 7.90 0.07 -19.71
CA ASP A 347 9.13 -0.44 -20.31
C ASP A 347 9.11 -1.98 -20.32
N THR A 348 9.39 -2.56 -21.48
CA THR A 348 9.32 -4.01 -21.67
C THR A 348 10.41 -4.75 -20.91
N GLY A 349 11.60 -4.17 -20.80
CA GLY A 349 12.72 -4.77 -20.06
C GLY A 349 12.42 -4.85 -18.57
N PHE A 350 11.96 -3.75 -17.98
CA PHE A 350 11.57 -3.69 -16.58
C PHE A 350 10.36 -4.59 -16.29
N ALA A 351 9.34 -4.57 -17.15
CA ALA A 351 8.17 -5.44 -17.01
C ALA A 351 8.54 -6.92 -17.08
N GLN A 352 9.46 -7.31 -17.96
CA GLN A 352 9.96 -8.67 -18.04
C GLN A 352 10.72 -9.08 -16.78
N GLN A 353 11.63 -8.23 -16.26
CA GLN A 353 12.34 -8.54 -15.00
C GLN A 353 11.37 -8.76 -13.83
N LEU A 354 10.29 -7.97 -13.75
CA LEU A 354 9.26 -8.12 -12.73
C LEU A 354 8.41 -9.38 -12.93
N ALA A 355 8.11 -9.74 -14.19
CA ALA A 355 7.43 -10.99 -14.53
C ALA A 355 8.27 -12.22 -14.14
N GLU A 356 9.56 -12.21 -14.44
CA GLU A 356 10.49 -13.28 -14.04
C GLU A 356 10.60 -13.38 -12.52
N GLN A 357 10.60 -12.25 -11.81
CA GLN A 357 10.54 -12.26 -10.34
C GLN A 357 9.24 -12.84 -9.82
N TYR A 358 8.10 -12.51 -10.43
CA TYR A 358 6.81 -13.08 -10.06
C TYR A 358 6.79 -14.60 -10.23
N GLU A 359 7.36 -15.12 -11.32
CA GLU A 359 7.48 -16.56 -11.55
C GLU A 359 8.37 -17.24 -10.52
N ARG A 360 9.52 -16.64 -10.17
CA ARG A 360 10.36 -17.10 -9.04
C ARG A 360 9.58 -17.12 -7.73
N ASP A 361 8.75 -16.11 -7.49
CA ASP A 361 7.91 -16.06 -6.28
C ASP A 361 6.87 -17.20 -6.27
N LEU A 362 6.40 -17.68 -7.43
CA LEU A 362 5.49 -18.82 -7.51
C LEU A 362 6.14 -20.17 -7.17
N GLU A 363 7.47 -20.31 -7.33
CA GLU A 363 8.20 -21.53 -6.93
C GLU A 363 8.06 -21.84 -5.43
N ASN A 364 7.81 -20.80 -4.62
CA ASN A 364 7.55 -20.91 -3.19
C ASN A 364 6.10 -20.51 -2.82
N ALA A 365 5.15 -20.77 -3.71
CA ALA A 365 3.74 -20.53 -3.46
C ALA A 365 2.88 -21.79 -3.69
N THR A 366 1.71 -21.82 -3.06
CA THR A 366 0.71 -22.88 -3.23
C THR A 366 -0.50 -22.33 -3.97
N GLU A 367 -0.85 -22.91 -5.12
CA GLU A 367 -2.07 -22.56 -5.84
C GLU A 367 -3.31 -23.00 -5.04
N ILE A 368 -4.28 -22.09 -4.92
CA ILE A 368 -5.56 -22.34 -4.27
C ILE A 368 -6.57 -22.76 -5.32
N VAL A 369 -7.19 -23.91 -5.11
CA VAL A 369 -8.18 -24.49 -6.04
C VAL A 369 -9.52 -24.70 -5.36
N LEU A 370 -10.59 -24.66 -6.16
CA LEU A 370 -11.91 -25.10 -5.71
C LEU A 370 -11.91 -26.63 -5.70
N ALA A 371 -12.20 -27.26 -4.55
CA ALA A 371 -12.31 -28.70 -4.49
C ALA A 371 -13.52 -29.18 -5.33
N PRO A 372 -13.39 -30.26 -6.13
CA PRO A 372 -14.53 -30.89 -6.80
C PRO A 372 -15.51 -31.38 -5.74
N GLY A 373 -16.74 -30.87 -5.75
CA GLY A 373 -17.77 -31.28 -4.81
C GLY A 373 -18.05 -32.78 -4.94
N ARG A 374 -17.61 -33.59 -3.96
CA ARG A 374 -18.18 -34.92 -3.79
C ARG A 374 -19.65 -34.72 -3.44
N TRP A 375 -20.54 -35.28 -4.26
CA TRP A 375 -21.99 -35.28 -4.12
C TRP A 375 -22.43 -35.62 -2.67
N ARG A 376 -22.55 -34.59 -1.85
CA ARG A 376 -23.41 -34.51 -0.67
C ARG A 376 -23.91 -33.08 -0.62
N ARG A 377 -25.23 -32.91 -0.57
CA ARG A 377 -25.89 -31.62 -0.40
C ARG A 377 -25.22 -30.88 0.78
N HIS A 378 -24.75 -29.66 0.50
CA HIS A 378 -24.10 -28.65 1.36
C HIS A 378 -22.58 -28.41 1.17
N ALA A 379 -22.32 -27.31 0.44
CA ALA A 379 -21.15 -26.41 0.43
C ALA A 379 -19.78 -26.91 -0.09
N ASP A 380 -19.33 -26.34 -1.23
CA ASP A 380 -17.94 -26.46 -1.71
C ASP A 380 -16.97 -25.76 -0.75
N HIS A 381 -15.92 -26.46 -0.34
CA HIS A 381 -14.84 -25.93 0.48
C HIS A 381 -13.60 -25.56 -0.36
N VAL A 382 -12.97 -24.43 -0.05
CA VAL A 382 -11.68 -24.03 -0.63
C VAL A 382 -10.57 -24.87 0.03
N GLN A 383 -9.71 -25.51 -0.75
CA GLN A 383 -8.58 -26.32 -0.26
C GLN A 383 -7.26 -25.90 -0.90
N THR A 384 -6.15 -26.19 -0.23
CA THR A 384 -4.78 -26.01 -0.73
C THR A 384 -4.36 -27.27 -1.51
N SER A 385 -3.55 -27.12 -2.56
CA SER A 385 -3.11 -28.24 -3.42
C SER A 385 -2.02 -29.14 -2.81
N ALA A 386 -1.34 -28.74 -1.73
CA ALA A 386 -0.24 -29.49 -1.09
C ALA A 386 -0.39 -29.67 0.43
N GLY A 387 0.28 -30.71 0.97
CA GLY A 387 0.36 -31.03 2.40
C GLY A 387 1.29 -30.07 3.16
N ARG A 388 0.78 -29.46 4.24
CA ARG A 388 1.45 -28.39 4.99
C ARG A 388 2.60 -28.91 5.87
N PRO A 389 3.77 -28.24 5.93
CA PRO A 389 4.76 -28.52 6.98
C PRO A 389 4.22 -28.10 8.37
N PRO A 390 4.70 -28.73 9.46
CA PRO A 390 4.17 -28.50 10.80
C PRO A 390 4.46 -27.07 11.27
N ARG A 391 3.39 -26.36 11.66
CA ARG A 391 3.47 -25.01 12.24
C ARG A 391 3.84 -25.08 13.72
N THR A 392 4.75 -24.21 14.15
CA THR A 392 4.95 -23.88 15.57
C THR A 392 3.70 -23.18 16.11
N ARG A 393 3.14 -23.72 17.19
CA ARG A 393 1.96 -23.17 17.88
C ARG A 393 2.38 -21.99 18.75
N HIS A 394 1.91 -20.79 18.41
CA HIS A 394 1.78 -19.71 19.39
C HIS A 394 0.31 -19.51 19.76
N VAL A 395 0.06 -19.41 21.06
CA VAL A 395 -1.25 -19.20 21.67
C VAL A 395 -1.59 -17.71 21.62
N GLY A 396 -2.72 -17.34 20.99
CA GLY A 396 -3.32 -16.01 21.13
C GLY A 396 -4.20 -15.56 19.95
N GLY A 397 -5.44 -15.16 20.25
CA GLY A 397 -6.20 -14.19 19.44
C GLY A 397 -7.53 -14.64 18.81
N SER A 398 -8.59 -14.68 19.62
CA SER A 398 -10.01 -14.92 19.23
C SER A 398 -10.64 -13.80 18.34
N SER A 399 -9.94 -12.68 18.13
CA SER A 399 -10.49 -11.47 17.49
C SER A 399 -10.62 -11.53 15.96
N GLY A 400 -9.86 -12.39 15.27
CA GLY A 400 -9.83 -12.43 13.80
C GLY A 400 -11.07 -13.04 13.12
N ARG A 401 -11.81 -13.90 13.82
CA ARG A 401 -13.04 -14.51 13.29
C ARG A 401 -14.25 -13.58 13.34
N ALA A 402 -14.26 -12.62 14.29
CA ALA A 402 -15.37 -11.70 14.48
C ALA A 402 -15.43 -10.63 13.35
N ALA A 403 -14.30 -10.08 12.93
CA ALA A 403 -14.23 -9.03 11.92
C ALA A 403 -14.58 -9.54 10.50
N ALA A 404 -14.12 -10.75 10.14
CA ALA A 404 -14.46 -11.38 8.86
C ALA A 404 -15.95 -11.78 8.76
N GLY A 405 -16.59 -12.04 9.90
CA GLY A 405 -18.04 -12.24 9.99
C GLY A 405 -18.82 -10.94 9.77
N ALA A 406 -18.40 -9.84 10.40
CA ALA A 406 -19.10 -8.55 10.38
C ALA A 406 -19.27 -7.94 8.98
N LEU A 407 -18.25 -8.03 8.12
CA LEU A 407 -18.31 -7.50 6.74
C LEU A 407 -19.13 -8.39 5.79
N ARG A 408 -19.11 -9.71 6.01
CA ARG A 408 -19.93 -10.65 5.24
C ARG A 408 -21.41 -10.42 5.55
N ILE A 409 -21.72 -10.21 6.84
CA ILE A 409 -23.04 -9.81 7.35
C ILE A 409 -23.50 -8.50 6.70
N ALA A 410 -22.67 -7.44 6.69
CA ALA A 410 -23.04 -6.14 6.12
C ALA A 410 -23.43 -6.21 4.63
N ASN A 411 -22.65 -6.92 3.80
CA ASN A 411 -22.94 -7.05 2.37
C ASN A 411 -24.16 -7.95 2.08
N THR A 412 -24.42 -8.99 2.88
CA THR A 412 -25.64 -9.81 2.74
C THR A 412 -26.88 -9.13 3.33
N MET A 413 -26.76 -8.37 4.41
CA MET A 413 -27.88 -7.63 5.01
C MET A 413 -28.31 -6.46 4.11
N GLY A 414 -27.39 -5.77 3.45
CA GLY A 414 -27.73 -4.74 2.46
C GLY A 414 -28.53 -5.29 1.26
N ALA A 415 -28.25 -6.52 0.84
CA ALA A 415 -29.01 -7.21 -0.22
C ALA A 415 -30.37 -7.73 0.27
N ALA A 416 -30.47 -8.17 1.53
CA ALA A 416 -31.73 -8.62 2.15
C ALA A 416 -32.68 -7.47 2.51
N LEU A 417 -32.15 -6.29 2.87
CA LEU A 417 -32.93 -5.09 3.18
C LEU A 417 -33.48 -4.37 1.94
N THR A 418 -32.95 -4.67 0.75
CA THR A 418 -33.36 -4.03 -0.50
C THR A 418 -34.30 -4.88 -1.35
N ASP A 419 -34.68 -6.07 -0.88
CA ASP A 419 -35.56 -7.07 -1.55
C ASP A 419 -35.23 -7.36 -3.02
N ARG A 420 -34.04 -6.97 -3.48
CA ARG A 420 -33.56 -7.12 -4.85
C ARG A 420 -32.62 -8.30 -4.95
N ARG A 421 -33.14 -9.51 -4.67
CA ARG A 421 -32.79 -10.81 -5.29
C ARG A 421 -33.35 -11.96 -4.45
N VAL A 422 -33.85 -12.99 -5.13
CA VAL A 422 -34.15 -14.30 -4.54
C VAL A 422 -32.90 -14.82 -3.84
N LEU A 423 -32.91 -14.82 -2.50
CA LEU A 423 -31.84 -15.35 -1.67
C LEU A 423 -31.79 -16.87 -1.89
N GLY A 424 -30.83 -17.34 -2.68
CA GLY A 424 -30.55 -18.77 -2.77
C GLY A 424 -30.07 -19.33 -1.42
N ASP A 425 -30.18 -20.66 -1.24
CA ASP A 425 -29.93 -21.46 -0.01
C ASP A 425 -28.57 -21.28 0.70
N THR A 426 -27.74 -20.33 0.28
CA THR A 426 -26.41 -20.01 0.84
C THR A 426 -26.40 -18.78 1.76
N ALA A 427 -27.53 -18.10 1.95
CA ALA A 427 -27.64 -16.91 2.81
C ALA A 427 -27.85 -17.22 4.31
N THR A 428 -28.23 -18.44 4.68
CA THR A 428 -28.61 -18.81 6.05
C THR A 428 -27.46 -18.76 7.05
N GLY A 429 -26.25 -19.20 6.68
CA GLY A 429 -25.09 -19.19 7.59
C GLY A 429 -24.67 -17.78 8.05
N PRO A 430 -24.47 -16.81 7.13
CA PRO A 430 -24.20 -15.42 7.48
C PRO A 430 -25.33 -14.76 8.25
N LEU A 431 -26.60 -15.03 7.91
CA LEU A 431 -27.76 -14.50 8.62
C LEU A 431 -27.86 -15.03 10.06
N LEU A 432 -27.61 -16.33 10.27
CA LEU A 432 -27.60 -16.95 11.59
C LEU A 432 -26.44 -16.41 12.45
N THR A 433 -25.27 -16.23 11.84
CA THR A 433 -24.12 -15.62 12.52
C THR A 433 -24.43 -14.16 12.90
N GLY A 434 -25.07 -13.40 11.99
CA GLY A 434 -25.54 -12.05 12.25
C GLY A 434 -26.54 -12.00 13.40
N ALA A 435 -27.51 -12.92 13.42
CA ALA A 435 -28.49 -13.04 14.50
C ALA A 435 -27.80 -13.31 15.84
N ILE A 436 -26.89 -14.30 15.92
CA ILE A 436 -26.16 -14.63 17.15
C ILE A 436 -25.33 -13.43 17.64
N VAL A 437 -24.62 -12.74 16.75
CA VAL A 437 -23.81 -11.56 17.12
C VAL A 437 -24.71 -10.43 17.64
N LEU A 438 -25.83 -10.16 16.97
CA LEU A 438 -26.79 -9.15 17.41
C LEU A 438 -27.43 -9.52 18.76
N SER A 439 -27.76 -10.80 18.98
CA SER A 439 -28.26 -11.29 20.26
C SER A 439 -27.22 -11.16 21.37
N LEU A 440 -25.95 -11.50 21.12
CA LEU A 440 -24.87 -11.32 22.10
C LEU A 440 -24.61 -9.85 22.40
N LEU A 441 -24.62 -8.98 21.39
CA LEU A 441 -24.53 -7.53 21.58
C LEU A 441 -25.70 -7.00 22.40
N ALA A 442 -26.92 -7.49 22.17
CA ALA A 442 -28.10 -7.13 22.95
C ALA A 442 -27.94 -7.58 24.42
N VAL A 443 -27.46 -8.80 24.67
CA VAL A 443 -27.17 -9.29 26.03
C VAL A 443 -26.11 -8.43 26.70
N VAL A 444 -25.00 -8.10 26.01
CA VAL A 444 -23.97 -7.21 26.56
C VAL A 444 -24.53 -5.82 26.85
N ALA A 445 -25.36 -5.28 25.96
CA ALA A 445 -25.99 -3.98 26.15
C ALA A 445 -26.94 -3.95 27.36
N VAL A 446 -27.69 -5.03 27.60
CA VAL A 446 -28.65 -5.14 28.70
C VAL A 446 -27.96 -5.35 30.05
N PHE A 447 -27.02 -6.29 30.13
CA PHE A 447 -26.42 -6.69 31.41
C PHE A 447 -25.16 -5.90 31.76
N TRP A 448 -24.45 -5.35 30.77
CA TRP A 448 -23.28 -4.50 30.95
C TRP A 448 -23.37 -3.25 30.08
N PRO A 449 -24.39 -2.39 30.27
CA PRO A 449 -24.57 -1.18 29.46
C PRO A 449 -23.33 -0.28 29.49
N ALA A 450 -22.57 -0.32 30.59
CA ALA A 450 -21.29 0.35 30.75
C ALA A 450 -20.25 -0.05 29.67
N VAL A 451 -20.21 -1.31 29.23
CA VAL A 451 -19.23 -1.81 28.24
C VAL A 451 -19.42 -1.16 26.88
N ILE A 452 -20.65 -0.76 26.54
CA ILE A 452 -20.98 -0.06 25.29
C ILE A 452 -21.05 1.45 25.52
N GLY A 453 -21.68 1.85 26.63
CA GLY A 453 -21.91 3.24 27.02
C GLY A 453 -20.64 4.02 27.28
N TRP A 454 -19.65 3.47 28.00
CA TRP A 454 -18.39 4.18 28.26
C TRP A 454 -17.58 4.44 26.99
N PRO A 455 -17.33 3.47 26.09
CA PRO A 455 -16.66 3.76 24.82
C PRO A 455 -17.39 4.80 23.96
N LEU A 456 -18.72 4.70 23.87
CA LEU A 456 -19.53 5.69 23.14
C LEU A 456 -19.46 7.08 23.78
N ALA A 457 -19.54 7.16 25.12
CA ALA A 457 -19.42 8.43 25.85
C ALA A 457 -18.02 9.05 25.69
N VAL A 458 -16.96 8.24 25.75
CA VAL A 458 -15.58 8.68 25.51
C VAL A 458 -15.41 9.18 24.07
N LEU A 459 -15.95 8.44 23.09
CA LEU A 459 -15.93 8.87 21.69
C LEU A 459 -16.72 10.16 21.48
N ALA A 460 -17.93 10.26 22.04
CA ALA A 460 -18.77 11.45 21.95
C ALA A 460 -18.09 12.66 22.62
N ALA A 461 -17.51 12.49 23.81
CA ALA A 461 -16.75 13.52 24.50
C ALA A 461 -15.53 13.95 23.69
N TRP A 462 -14.78 13.00 23.13
CA TRP A 462 -13.66 13.27 22.23
C TRP A 462 -14.10 14.11 21.02
N LEU A 463 -15.15 13.69 20.32
CA LEU A 463 -15.70 14.41 19.17
C LEU A 463 -16.17 15.82 19.55
N ALA A 464 -16.96 15.95 20.62
CA ALA A 464 -17.49 17.23 21.09
C ALA A 464 -16.36 18.21 21.45
N MET A 465 -15.37 17.77 22.23
CA MET A 465 -14.21 18.58 22.61
C MET A 465 -13.39 19.01 21.38
N ASN A 466 -13.15 18.08 20.45
CA ASN A 466 -12.35 18.35 19.25
C ASN A 466 -13.08 19.30 18.28
N PHE A 467 -14.38 19.09 18.03
CA PHE A 467 -15.17 20.00 17.21
C PHE A 467 -15.28 21.39 17.84
N GLY A 468 -15.51 21.48 19.15
CA GLY A 468 -15.50 22.75 19.89
C GLY A 468 -14.17 23.49 19.75
N ALA A 469 -13.05 22.80 19.95
CA ALA A 469 -11.70 23.37 19.81
C ALA A 469 -11.40 23.82 18.37
N ARG A 470 -11.87 23.08 17.36
CA ARG A 470 -11.72 23.45 15.94
C ARG A 470 -12.57 24.68 15.60
N ALA A 471 -13.84 24.72 16.02
CA ALA A 471 -14.73 25.85 15.82
C ALA A 471 -14.17 27.12 16.46
N TRP A 472 -13.64 27.02 17.68
CA TRP A 472 -13.00 28.14 18.38
C TRP A 472 -11.75 28.65 17.65
N ARG A 473 -10.88 27.75 17.17
CA ARG A 473 -9.70 28.13 16.37
C ARG A 473 -10.08 28.84 15.08
N LEU A 474 -11.08 28.34 14.37
CA LEU A 474 -11.59 28.97 13.15
C LEU A 474 -12.14 30.37 13.42
N ARG A 475 -12.96 30.53 14.46
CA ARG A 475 -13.48 31.84 14.88
C ARG A 475 -12.36 32.83 15.22
N ARG A 476 -11.32 32.39 15.94
CA ARG A 476 -10.15 33.25 16.24
C ARG A 476 -9.40 33.67 14.98
N ARG A 477 -9.21 32.77 14.01
CA ARG A 477 -8.59 33.11 12.71
C ARG A 477 -9.43 34.12 11.93
N PHE A 478 -10.75 33.95 11.87
CA PHE A 478 -11.64 34.92 11.23
C PHE A 478 -11.56 36.30 11.89
N LYS A 479 -11.59 36.37 13.22
CA LYS A 479 -11.45 37.66 13.94
C LYS A 479 -10.11 38.34 13.69
N ARG A 480 -9.00 37.60 13.69
CA ARG A 480 -7.67 38.15 13.36
C ARG A 480 -7.63 38.68 11.93
N ARG A 481 -8.14 37.91 10.97
CA ARG A 481 -8.15 38.31 9.56
C ARG A 481 -9.06 39.52 9.30
N ALA A 482 -10.16 39.66 10.03
CA ALA A 482 -11.01 40.85 9.99
C ALA A 482 -10.26 42.09 10.53
N ALA A 483 -9.59 41.96 11.68
CA ALA A 483 -8.78 43.05 12.24
C ALA A 483 -7.60 43.45 11.32
N GLU A 484 -6.92 42.48 10.68
CA GLU A 484 -5.86 42.74 9.71
C GLU A 484 -6.36 43.46 8.43
N LEU A 485 -7.63 43.27 8.06
CA LEU A 485 -8.25 43.98 6.93
C LEU A 485 -8.70 45.39 7.31
N ASP A 486 -9.18 45.57 8.55
CA ASP A 486 -9.55 46.89 9.08
C ASP A 486 -8.33 47.79 9.33
N ASP A 487 -7.16 47.22 9.68
CA ASP A 487 -5.89 47.97 9.85
C ASP A 487 -5.18 48.29 8.51
N ALA A 488 -5.60 47.67 7.40
CA ALA A 488 -4.96 47.82 6.08
C ALA A 488 -5.75 48.72 5.10
N GLY A 489 -6.94 49.17 5.48
CA GLY A 489 -7.76 50.16 4.75
C GLY A 489 -7.74 51.50 5.43
#